data_AF-A0A948FQA5-F1
#
_entry.id   AF-A0A948FQA5-F1
#
_cell.length_a   1.000
_cell.length_b   1.000
_cell.length_c   1.000
_cell.angle_alpha   90.00
_cell.angle_beta   90.00
_cell.angle_gamma   90.00
#
_symmetry.space_group_name_H-M   'P 1'
#
loop_
_entity.id
_entity.type
_entity.pdbx_description
1 polymer ?
#
loop_
_entity_poly.entity_id
_entity_poly.type
_entity_poly.pdbx_seq_one_letter_code
_entity_poly.pdbx_strand_id
1 'polypeptide(L)'
;MNKRNTIAIGEFTPNATVENVYVGKVRTCFTLDDKFCMVVTDKISAFDVVLPQAIPYKGMILNLMASKALDETADIVPNWKMRDDLHPMMTIGHKCEPFMIEMIIRGILTGSLWRLYKKEGPEGVKRDYDIDLPAGMKENEMFPEPIITPTTKAETGHDAPITKAQILEQGYATPEEYMLLEEFTYALFQRGTEIAAKRGLILVDTKYEFGKKYGQIYLIDEIHTPDSSRFFYSNGYKERFDNGEPQKQLSKEFVREWLMAQGFKGDPGQTPPDMSPEFIQEVSERYIELYEKITGDKFEKVEYTEEDIQHIIMTSRNPKIAIIMGSTSDWNYVQPVADALKERGHYLYFAARSAHRTPEAVEEFVKRCEANDIKVILAAAGLAAALPGVVASLTPIPVIGIALDAGGFDGIDAVLAIAQMPPGVPALCVFTNDRKYGPEANCANMIANVAVSSLRKFKGINILLETDIEDKKGKKGVEHERVVAAIKILEEFGVEFRVGELPEPDCVNIQFTGFYDTQHCDVDGCLFVNCLVANTTDVDDAYNMLNVSKCGPIVGLNRGENAALMALKFLAMNDEDLYEKLHAYRVYKAGEVLEKETSMKEEWSQYK
;
A
#
# COMPACT_ATOMS: atom_id res chain seq x y z
N MET A 1 -26.61 -18.36 16.88
CA MET A 1 -25.15 -18.17 16.97
C MET A 1 -24.48 -19.38 16.35
N ASN A 2 -24.15 -19.32 15.05
CA ASN A 2 -23.31 -20.34 14.45
C ASN A 2 -21.93 -20.19 15.09
N LYS A 3 -21.49 -21.19 15.86
CA LYS A 3 -20.11 -21.29 16.32
C LYS A 3 -19.23 -21.30 15.08
N ARG A 4 -18.45 -20.25 14.85
CA ARG A 4 -17.44 -20.25 13.79
C ARG A 4 -16.34 -21.19 14.29
N ASN A 5 -16.10 -22.30 13.60
CA ASN A 5 -14.98 -23.17 13.97
C ASN A 5 -13.67 -22.40 13.73
N THR A 6 -12.78 -22.37 14.71
CA THR A 6 -11.40 -21.88 14.55
C THR A 6 -10.72 -22.72 13.47
N ILE A 7 -10.53 -22.17 12.28
CA ILE A 7 -9.72 -22.80 11.22
C ILE A 7 -8.33 -22.19 11.36
N ALA A 8 -7.34 -23.00 11.74
CA ALA A 8 -5.96 -22.56 11.81
C ALA A 8 -5.51 -22.05 10.42
N ILE A 9 -4.96 -20.84 10.37
CA ILE A 9 -4.56 -20.21 9.11
C ILE A 9 -3.18 -20.74 8.76
N GLY A 10 -3.11 -21.81 7.96
CA GLY A 10 -1.85 -22.39 7.50
C GLY A 10 -1.18 -21.51 6.44
N GLU A 11 -1.93 -21.13 5.41
CA GLU A 11 -1.46 -20.23 4.36
C GLU A 11 -2.30 -18.97 4.34
N PHE A 12 -1.65 -17.85 4.05
CA PHE A 12 -2.32 -16.59 3.90
C PHE A 12 -1.71 -15.85 2.71
N THR A 13 -2.54 -15.51 1.74
CA THR A 13 -2.18 -14.62 0.63
C THR A 13 -3.24 -13.53 0.54
N PRO A 14 -2.86 -12.24 0.52
CA PRO A 14 -3.83 -11.17 0.32
C PRO A 14 -4.58 -11.36 -1.01
N ASN A 15 -5.92 -11.31 -0.97
CA ASN A 15 -6.76 -11.38 -2.17
C ASN A 15 -6.91 -10.02 -2.86
N ALA A 16 -6.62 -8.93 -2.15
CA ALA A 16 -6.60 -7.58 -2.70
C ALA A 16 -5.27 -7.30 -3.41
N THR A 17 -5.28 -6.41 -4.41
CA THR A 17 -4.05 -5.93 -5.05
C THR A 17 -3.21 -5.13 -4.05
N VAL A 18 -2.18 -5.77 -3.51
CA VAL A 18 -1.17 -5.20 -2.60
C VAL A 18 0.22 -5.34 -3.23
N GLU A 19 1.21 -4.60 -2.73
CA GLU A 19 2.56 -4.58 -3.31
C GLU A 19 3.55 -5.40 -2.48
N ASN A 20 4.67 -5.81 -3.08
CA ASN A 20 5.80 -6.47 -2.40
C ASN A 20 5.40 -7.67 -1.52
N VAL A 21 4.52 -8.54 -2.03
CA VAL A 21 4.09 -9.75 -1.31
C VAL A 21 5.25 -10.72 -1.17
N TYR A 22 5.61 -11.05 0.07
CA TYR A 22 6.59 -12.05 0.42
C TYR A 22 5.95 -13.09 1.35
N VAL A 23 5.82 -14.33 0.88
CA VAL A 23 5.33 -15.46 1.66
C VAL A 23 6.52 -16.23 2.22
N GLY A 24 6.80 -16.03 3.50
CA GLY A 24 7.82 -16.76 4.24
C GLY A 24 7.33 -18.10 4.80
N LYS A 25 8.18 -18.77 5.58
CA LYS A 25 7.86 -20.08 6.19
C LYS A 25 6.65 -20.03 7.13
N VAL A 26 6.52 -18.95 7.92
CA VAL A 26 5.50 -18.80 8.97
C VAL A 26 4.83 -17.43 8.97
N ARG A 27 5.08 -16.60 7.95
CA ARG A 27 4.59 -15.22 7.84
C ARG A 27 4.33 -14.86 6.40
N THR A 28 3.38 -13.96 6.20
CA THR A 28 3.19 -13.26 4.95
C THR A 28 3.36 -11.77 5.19
N CYS A 29 4.30 -11.16 4.47
CA CYS A 29 4.57 -9.73 4.53
C CYS A 29 4.15 -9.09 3.21
N PHE A 30 3.62 -7.87 3.27
CA PHE A 30 3.24 -7.10 2.07
C PHE A 30 3.22 -5.61 2.38
N THR A 31 3.21 -4.80 1.33
CA THR A 31 3.05 -3.34 1.42
C THR A 31 1.58 -2.98 1.17
N LEU A 32 0.99 -2.25 2.10
CA LEU A 32 -0.35 -1.67 2.00
C LEU A 32 -0.22 -0.15 1.91
N ASP A 33 -0.41 0.40 0.70
CA ASP A 33 -0.07 1.79 0.36
C ASP A 33 1.40 2.10 0.70
N ASP A 34 1.67 2.83 1.78
CA ASP A 34 3.00 3.23 2.25
C ASP A 34 3.45 2.46 3.52
N LYS A 35 2.65 1.48 3.96
CA LYS A 35 2.83 0.77 5.22
C LYS A 35 3.29 -0.66 4.98
N PHE A 36 4.14 -1.15 5.86
CA PHE A 36 4.50 -2.56 5.91
C PHE A 36 3.48 -3.30 6.76
N CYS A 37 2.96 -4.40 6.24
CA CYS A 37 2.02 -5.28 6.92
C CYS A 37 2.64 -6.66 7.06
N MET A 38 2.52 -7.24 8.25
CA MET A 38 2.97 -8.59 8.55
C MET A 38 1.81 -9.39 9.14
N VAL A 39 1.53 -10.55 8.54
CA VAL A 39 0.58 -11.52 9.07
C VAL A 39 1.36 -12.76 9.49
N VAL A 40 1.32 -13.11 10.77
CA VAL A 40 1.98 -14.30 11.31
C VAL A 40 1.00 -15.46 11.27
N THR A 41 1.33 -16.53 10.54
CA THR A 41 0.43 -17.66 10.32
C THR A 41 0.58 -18.75 11.38
N ASP A 42 -0.35 -19.70 11.40
CA ASP A 42 -0.35 -20.86 12.29
C ASP A 42 0.60 -21.97 11.81
N LYS A 43 1.36 -21.74 10.73
CA LYS A 43 2.39 -22.68 10.25
C LYS A 43 3.47 -22.91 11.29
N ILE A 44 3.95 -24.14 11.34
CA ILE A 44 5.13 -24.54 12.10
C ILE A 44 6.11 -25.24 11.18
N SER A 45 7.40 -25.03 11.42
CA SER A 45 8.48 -25.68 10.67
C SER A 45 9.46 -26.35 11.62
N ALA A 46 10.03 -27.47 11.18
CA ALA A 46 11.09 -28.20 11.85
C ALA A 46 12.04 -28.82 10.81
N PHE A 47 13.34 -28.87 11.10
CA PHE A 47 14.37 -29.35 10.16
C PHE A 47 14.29 -28.68 8.79
N ASP A 48 14.04 -27.36 8.77
CA ASP A 48 13.84 -26.55 7.56
C ASP A 48 12.65 -26.91 6.66
N VAL A 49 11.79 -27.83 7.10
CA VAL A 49 10.56 -28.23 6.42
C VAL A 49 9.34 -27.64 7.14
N VAL A 50 8.40 -27.07 6.39
CA VAL A 50 7.10 -26.64 6.90
C VAL A 50 6.21 -27.87 7.08
N LEU A 51 5.64 -28.07 8.27
CA LEU A 51 4.79 -29.21 8.56
C LEU A 51 3.41 -29.04 7.90
N PRO A 52 2.74 -30.14 7.51
CA PRO A 52 1.51 -30.06 6.71
C PRO A 52 0.31 -29.49 7.49
N GLN A 53 0.20 -29.75 8.79
CA GLN A 53 -0.90 -29.23 9.62
C GLN A 53 -0.49 -27.94 10.35
N ALA A 54 -1.39 -26.97 10.37
CA ALA A 54 -1.25 -25.74 11.13
C ALA A 54 -1.56 -25.96 12.63
N ILE A 55 -0.94 -25.14 13.49
CA ILE A 55 -1.11 -25.19 14.95
C ILE A 55 -2.01 -24.03 15.38
N PRO A 56 -3.25 -24.29 15.82
CA PRO A 56 -4.17 -23.23 16.25
C PRO A 56 -3.53 -22.26 17.25
N TYR A 57 -3.84 -20.97 17.09
CA TYR A 57 -3.37 -19.85 17.90
C TYR A 57 -1.86 -19.53 17.82
N LYS A 58 -1.04 -20.33 17.13
CA LYS A 58 0.41 -20.11 17.10
C LYS A 58 0.76 -18.74 16.51
N GLY A 59 0.14 -18.36 15.40
CA GLY A 59 0.44 -17.07 14.78
C GLY A 59 0.02 -15.89 15.65
N MET A 60 -1.13 -16.01 16.32
CA MET A 60 -1.61 -15.03 17.31
C MET A 60 -0.63 -14.90 18.48
N ILE A 61 -0.19 -16.02 19.04
CA ILE A 61 0.77 -16.06 20.15
C ILE A 61 2.06 -15.35 19.77
N LEU A 62 2.66 -15.70 18.63
CA LEU A 62 3.92 -15.09 18.20
C LEU A 62 3.77 -13.59 17.91
N ASN A 63 2.67 -13.18 17.25
CA ASN A 63 2.43 -11.77 16.95
C ASN A 63 2.23 -10.95 18.23
N LEU A 64 1.44 -11.43 19.20
CA LEU A 64 1.22 -10.74 20.47
C LEU A 64 2.51 -10.66 21.31
N MET A 65 3.33 -11.72 21.33
CA MET A 65 4.62 -11.69 22.02
C MET A 65 5.57 -10.68 21.42
N ALA A 66 5.71 -10.69 20.08
CA ALA A 66 6.54 -9.73 19.37
C ALA A 66 6.04 -8.30 19.62
N SER A 67 4.72 -8.08 19.53
CA SER A 67 4.12 -6.78 19.75
C SER A 67 4.41 -6.22 21.14
N LYS A 68 4.25 -7.04 22.19
CA LYS A 68 4.56 -6.65 23.57
C LYS A 68 6.04 -6.32 23.76
N ALA A 69 6.94 -7.13 23.20
CA ALA A 69 8.37 -6.90 23.30
C ALA A 69 8.81 -5.61 22.60
N LEU A 70 8.21 -5.30 21.45
CA LEU A 70 8.42 -4.02 20.75
C LEU A 70 7.94 -2.83 21.60
N ASP A 71 6.81 -2.94 22.31
CA ASP A 71 6.35 -1.88 23.23
C ASP A 71 7.28 -1.72 24.45
N GLU A 72 7.69 -2.84 25.05
CA GLU A 72 8.57 -2.87 26.24
C GLU A 72 9.98 -2.34 25.95
N THR A 73 10.32 -2.08 24.68
CA THR A 73 11.64 -1.60 24.23
C THR A 73 11.59 -0.32 23.39
N ALA A 74 10.40 0.25 23.16
CA ALA A 74 10.24 1.45 22.33
C ALA A 74 10.93 2.71 22.90
N ASP A 75 11.24 2.71 24.21
CA ASP A 75 12.01 3.77 24.87
C ASP A 75 13.52 3.73 24.55
N ILE A 76 14.03 2.59 24.06
CA ILE A 76 15.44 2.39 23.72
C ILE A 76 15.70 2.79 22.27
N VAL A 77 14.86 2.31 21.35
CA VAL A 77 14.95 2.57 19.91
C VAL A 77 13.52 2.58 19.37
N PRO A 78 13.14 3.53 18.50
CA PRO A 78 11.85 3.47 17.84
C PRO A 78 11.75 2.18 17.02
N ASN A 79 10.57 1.61 16.92
CA ASN A 79 10.37 0.37 16.17
C ASN A 79 9.34 0.55 15.06
N TRP A 80 9.30 -0.41 14.15
CA TRP A 80 8.46 -0.32 12.95
C TRP A 80 6.96 -0.36 13.25
N LYS A 81 6.53 -0.93 14.39
CA LYS A 81 5.11 -1.15 14.70
C LYS A 81 4.39 0.19 14.85
N MET A 82 3.28 0.34 14.12
CA MET A 82 2.34 1.45 14.29
C MET A 82 1.05 0.99 14.98
N ARG A 83 0.55 -0.19 14.60
CA ARG A 83 -0.72 -0.75 15.08
C ARG A 83 -0.73 -2.27 15.01
N ASP A 84 -1.34 -2.89 16.00
CA ASP A 84 -1.56 -4.33 16.14
C ASP A 84 -2.98 -4.65 16.67
N ASP A 85 -3.82 -3.61 16.83
CA ASP A 85 -5.15 -3.68 17.44
C ASP A 85 -6.26 -4.12 16.46
N LEU A 86 -5.93 -4.29 15.18
CA LEU A 86 -6.90 -4.65 14.15
C LEU A 86 -7.16 -6.16 14.09
N HIS A 87 -6.12 -6.98 14.23
CA HIS A 87 -6.23 -8.45 14.23
C HIS A 87 -5.09 -9.07 15.04
N PRO A 88 -5.36 -10.11 15.87
CA PRO A 88 -4.35 -10.69 16.75
C PRO A 88 -3.14 -11.32 16.03
N MET A 89 -3.27 -11.62 14.73
CA MET A 89 -2.20 -12.18 13.88
C MET A 89 -1.56 -11.16 12.94
N MET A 90 -1.99 -9.89 12.96
CA MET A 90 -1.56 -8.87 12.01
C MET A 90 -0.91 -7.68 12.74
N THR A 91 0.20 -7.21 12.20
CA THR A 91 0.83 -5.96 12.62
C THR A 91 1.06 -5.06 11.41
N ILE A 92 0.68 -3.79 11.54
CA ILE A 92 0.89 -2.74 10.53
C ILE A 92 1.92 -1.76 11.07
N GLY A 93 2.86 -1.37 10.21
CA GLY A 93 3.94 -0.50 10.62
C GLY A 93 4.65 0.24 9.49
N HIS A 94 5.72 0.92 9.85
CA HIS A 94 6.57 1.67 8.95
C HIS A 94 7.32 0.74 8.00
N LYS A 95 7.24 1.02 6.70
CA LYS A 95 8.17 0.46 5.72
C LYS A 95 9.55 1.09 5.94
N CYS A 96 10.53 0.25 6.28
CA CYS A 96 11.92 0.66 6.52
C CYS A 96 12.84 0.00 5.48
N GLU A 97 13.94 0.67 5.14
CA GLU A 97 15.04 0.09 4.36
C GLU A 97 15.90 -0.77 5.29
N PRO A 98 15.95 -2.10 5.15
CA PRO A 98 16.64 -2.97 6.10
C PRO A 98 18.16 -2.81 6.02
N PHE A 99 18.84 -2.89 7.16
CA PHE A 99 20.26 -3.19 7.18
C PHE A 99 20.45 -4.67 6.86
N MET A 100 21.32 -5.01 5.91
CA MET A 100 21.53 -6.40 5.44
C MET A 100 22.44 -7.21 6.39
N ILE A 101 22.29 -6.97 7.69
CA ILE A 101 23.02 -7.62 8.79
C ILE A 101 22.06 -8.00 9.90
N GLU A 102 22.29 -9.15 10.51
CA GLU A 102 21.59 -9.59 11.71
C GLU A 102 22.51 -9.42 12.92
N MET A 103 22.06 -8.64 13.90
CA MET A 103 22.81 -8.39 15.13
C MET A 103 22.44 -9.47 16.15
N ILE A 104 23.16 -10.59 16.11
CA ILE A 104 22.99 -11.68 17.08
C ILE A 104 23.82 -11.37 18.32
N ILE A 105 23.20 -11.34 19.48
CA ILE A 105 23.87 -11.13 20.77
C ILE A 105 23.63 -12.32 21.70
N ARG A 106 24.67 -12.73 22.42
CA ARG A 106 24.73 -13.98 23.18
C ARG A 106 25.21 -13.74 24.59
N GLY A 107 24.43 -14.19 25.58
CA GLY A 107 24.85 -14.26 26.98
C GLY A 107 25.42 -15.64 27.37
N ILE A 108 25.17 -16.67 26.57
CA ILE A 108 25.60 -18.05 26.84
C ILE A 108 26.22 -18.70 25.58
N LEU A 109 27.30 -19.46 25.77
CA LEU A 109 27.95 -20.24 24.73
C LEU A 109 27.12 -21.48 24.34
N THR A 110 26.28 -21.36 23.31
CA THR A 110 25.46 -22.48 22.81
C THR A 110 25.22 -22.38 21.30
N GLY A 111 24.42 -23.30 20.75
CA GLY A 111 23.95 -23.25 19.37
C GLY A 111 25.08 -23.27 18.33
N SER A 112 24.97 -22.40 17.32
CA SER A 112 25.96 -22.32 16.23
C SER A 112 27.34 -21.89 16.74
N LEU A 113 27.41 -20.97 17.72
CA LEU A 113 28.68 -20.52 18.28
C LEU A 113 29.40 -21.64 19.03
N TRP A 114 28.68 -22.45 19.81
CA TRP A 114 29.28 -23.63 20.46
C TRP A 114 29.83 -24.63 19.45
N ARG A 115 29.11 -24.89 18.34
CA ARG A 115 29.58 -25.80 17.28
C ARG A 115 30.89 -25.31 16.66
N LEU A 116 31.00 -24.00 16.40
CA LEU A 116 32.24 -23.38 15.91
C LEU A 116 33.37 -23.53 16.94
N TYR A 117 33.12 -23.09 18.18
CA TYR A 117 34.11 -23.15 19.26
C TYR A 117 34.59 -24.58 19.55
N LYS A 118 33.69 -25.57 19.55
CA LYS A 118 34.03 -26.98 19.76
C LYS A 118 34.88 -27.54 18.62
N LYS A 119 34.64 -27.10 17.38
CA LYS A 119 35.34 -27.59 16.18
C LYS A 119 36.70 -26.92 15.99
N GLU A 120 36.80 -25.63 16.23
CA GLU A 120 37.95 -24.80 15.82
C GLU A 120 38.61 -24.06 16.99
N GLY A 121 38.07 -24.19 18.20
CA GLY A 121 38.56 -23.50 19.38
C GLY A 121 38.28 -21.99 19.35
N PRO A 122 38.89 -21.22 20.26
CA PRO A 122 38.75 -19.76 20.31
C PRO A 122 39.26 -19.06 19.03
N GLU A 123 40.23 -19.65 18.33
CA GLU A 123 40.78 -19.09 17.08
C GLU A 123 39.73 -19.03 15.95
N GLY A 124 38.84 -20.02 15.86
CA GLY A 124 37.75 -20.00 14.89
C GLY A 124 36.77 -18.85 15.15
N VAL A 125 36.45 -18.61 16.42
CA VAL A 125 35.57 -17.50 16.82
C VAL A 125 36.25 -16.15 16.58
N LYS A 126 37.54 -16.02 16.89
CA LYS A 126 38.32 -14.81 16.61
C LYS A 126 38.37 -14.51 15.11
N ARG A 127 38.57 -15.52 14.27
CA ARG A 127 38.58 -15.35 12.81
C ARG A 127 37.22 -14.86 12.27
N ASP A 128 36.12 -15.48 12.73
CA ASP A 128 34.81 -15.27 12.11
C ASP A 128 34.08 -14.03 12.65
N TYR A 129 34.40 -13.58 13.87
CA TYR A 129 33.70 -12.46 14.53
C TYR A 129 34.62 -11.39 15.13
N ASP A 130 35.95 -11.59 15.12
CA ASP A 130 36.94 -10.74 15.80
C ASP A 130 36.82 -10.69 17.34
N ILE A 131 36.30 -11.78 17.95
CA ILE A 131 36.08 -11.89 19.40
C ILE A 131 37.09 -12.85 20.03
N ASP A 132 37.75 -12.39 21.09
CA ASP A 132 38.65 -13.22 21.89
C ASP A 132 37.85 -14.01 22.96
N LEU A 133 37.93 -15.33 22.91
CA LEU A 133 37.34 -16.22 23.91
C LEU A 133 38.43 -17.03 24.64
N PRO A 134 38.26 -17.32 25.94
CA PRO A 134 39.20 -18.17 26.67
C PRO A 134 39.13 -19.62 26.15
N ALA A 135 40.24 -20.34 26.23
CA ALA A 135 40.27 -21.77 25.95
C ALA A 135 39.59 -22.57 27.08
N GLY A 136 39.04 -23.74 26.76
CA GLY A 136 38.47 -24.67 27.75
C GLY A 136 37.02 -24.39 28.18
N MET A 137 36.33 -23.40 27.60
CA MET A 137 34.90 -23.18 27.84
C MET A 137 34.04 -24.41 27.52
N LYS A 138 32.91 -24.54 28.22
CA LYS A 138 31.94 -25.64 28.10
C LYS A 138 30.66 -25.20 27.41
N GLU A 139 29.92 -26.16 26.86
CA GLU A 139 28.58 -25.90 26.31
C GLU A 139 27.66 -25.35 27.40
N ASN A 140 26.89 -24.32 27.05
CA ASN A 140 25.98 -23.60 27.92
C ASN A 140 26.65 -22.78 29.02
N GLU A 141 27.94 -22.46 28.93
CA GLU A 141 28.63 -21.56 29.86
C GLU A 141 28.19 -20.09 29.65
N MET A 142 27.89 -19.36 30.72
CA MET A 142 27.58 -17.92 30.64
C MET A 142 28.84 -17.10 30.33
N PHE A 143 28.72 -16.11 29.47
CA PHE A 143 29.76 -15.10 29.29
C PHE A 143 29.73 -14.09 30.45
N PRO A 144 30.89 -13.52 30.85
CA PRO A 144 30.94 -12.43 31.83
C PRO A 144 30.15 -11.20 31.38
N GLU A 145 30.24 -10.88 30.09
CA GLU A 145 29.45 -9.87 29.39
C GLU A 145 28.95 -10.47 28.08
N PRO A 146 27.74 -10.13 27.63
CA PRO A 146 27.22 -10.66 26.38
C PRO A 146 28.10 -10.22 25.20
N ILE A 147 28.11 -11.02 24.14
CA ILE A 147 28.92 -10.76 22.93
C ILE A 147 28.04 -10.68 21.69
N ILE A 148 28.38 -9.80 20.75
CA ILE A 148 27.70 -9.66 19.46
C ILE A 148 28.44 -10.48 18.40
N THR A 149 27.75 -11.40 17.73
CA THR A 149 28.28 -12.26 16.66
C THR A 149 27.45 -12.05 15.38
N PRO A 150 27.66 -10.95 14.63
CA PRO A 150 26.75 -10.58 13.56
C PRO A 150 26.87 -11.51 12.34
N THR A 151 25.81 -11.58 11.56
CA THR A 151 25.76 -12.35 10.30
C THR A 151 25.23 -11.51 9.16
N THR A 152 25.67 -11.78 7.93
CA THR A 152 25.08 -11.17 6.73
C THR A 152 23.79 -11.88 6.36
N LYS A 153 22.79 -11.12 5.88
CA LYS A 153 21.56 -11.68 5.33
C LYS A 153 21.75 -11.96 3.83
N ALA A 154 21.84 -13.23 3.44
CA ALA A 154 22.03 -13.60 2.04
C ALA A 154 20.70 -13.62 1.27
N GLU A 155 20.63 -12.99 0.09
CA GLU A 155 19.45 -13.12 -0.80
C GLU A 155 19.29 -14.55 -1.34
N THR A 156 20.41 -15.27 -1.52
CA THR A 156 20.48 -16.71 -1.82
C THR A 156 21.68 -17.34 -1.11
N GLY A 157 21.45 -18.38 -0.31
CA GLY A 157 22.48 -19.05 0.49
C GLY A 157 22.15 -19.10 1.99
N HIS A 158 23.15 -19.41 2.81
CA HIS A 158 23.03 -19.37 4.28
C HIS A 158 23.67 -18.10 4.82
N ASP A 159 23.10 -17.56 5.90
CA ASP A 159 23.68 -16.42 6.61
C ASP A 159 25.10 -16.75 7.07
N ALA A 160 26.03 -15.82 6.84
CA ALA A 160 27.46 -16.03 7.07
C ALA A 160 27.96 -15.14 8.21
N PRO A 161 28.85 -15.65 9.10
CA PRO A 161 29.57 -14.82 10.06
C PRO A 161 30.27 -13.64 9.39
N ILE A 162 30.24 -12.47 10.03
CA ILE A 162 30.93 -11.28 9.54
C ILE A 162 31.51 -10.49 10.72
N THR A 163 32.68 -9.88 10.50
CA THR A 163 33.34 -9.01 11.49
C THR A 163 32.87 -7.56 11.36
N LYS A 164 32.99 -6.76 12.43
CA LYS A 164 32.77 -5.31 12.40
C LYS A 164 33.54 -4.62 11.28
N ALA A 165 34.81 -4.97 11.09
CA ALA A 165 35.66 -4.40 10.05
C ALA A 165 35.08 -4.65 8.64
N GLN A 166 34.62 -5.87 8.39
CA GLN A 166 34.00 -6.24 7.12
C GLN A 166 32.65 -5.55 6.90
N ILE A 167 31.84 -5.36 7.96
CA ILE A 167 30.57 -4.62 7.88
C ILE A 167 30.80 -3.20 7.36
N LEU A 168 31.82 -2.52 7.89
CA LEU A 168 32.18 -1.16 7.49
C LEU A 168 32.82 -1.11 6.10
N GLU A 169 33.74 -2.03 5.80
CA GLU A 169 34.44 -2.10 4.51
C GLU A 169 33.47 -2.38 3.35
N GLN A 170 32.48 -3.24 3.56
CA GLN A 170 31.49 -3.62 2.54
C GLN A 170 30.32 -2.63 2.45
N GLY A 171 30.29 -1.59 3.29
CA GLY A 171 29.26 -0.56 3.26
C GLY A 171 27.89 -1.03 3.75
N TYR A 172 27.83 -2.09 4.56
CA TYR A 172 26.56 -2.54 5.16
C TYR A 172 26.03 -1.54 6.20
N ALA A 173 26.92 -0.80 6.85
CA ALA A 173 26.62 0.33 7.72
C ALA A 173 27.79 1.31 7.74
N THR A 174 27.50 2.60 7.96
CA THR A 174 28.53 3.60 8.29
C THR A 174 29.08 3.38 9.71
N PRO A 175 30.25 3.93 10.06
CA PRO A 175 30.79 3.85 11.42
C PRO A 175 29.81 4.35 12.49
N GLU A 176 29.12 5.45 12.22
CA GLU A 176 28.14 6.05 13.13
C GLU A 176 26.89 5.18 13.27
N GLU A 177 26.36 4.65 12.16
CA GLU A 177 25.23 3.72 12.19
C GLU A 177 25.59 2.46 12.97
N TYR A 178 26.73 1.83 12.67
CA TYR A 178 27.12 0.59 13.33
C TYR A 178 27.32 0.75 14.84
N MET A 179 27.90 1.87 15.27
CA MET A 179 28.02 2.20 16.70
C MET A 179 26.65 2.23 17.38
N LEU A 180 25.64 2.87 16.77
CA LEU A 180 24.27 2.88 17.29
C LEU A 180 23.64 1.49 17.27
N LEU A 181 23.87 0.69 16.22
CA LEU A 181 23.38 -0.69 16.15
C LEU A 181 23.95 -1.55 17.28
N GLU A 182 25.24 -1.42 17.61
CA GLU A 182 25.86 -2.09 18.77
C GLU A 182 25.21 -1.62 20.08
N GLU A 183 25.09 -0.32 20.30
CA GLU A 183 24.49 0.27 21.51
C GLU A 183 23.05 -0.23 21.72
N PHE A 184 22.21 -0.15 20.69
CA PHE A 184 20.84 -0.66 20.74
C PHE A 184 20.79 -2.17 20.98
N THR A 185 21.66 -2.94 20.32
CA THR A 185 21.73 -4.40 20.50
C THR A 185 22.01 -4.78 21.95
N TYR A 186 22.99 -4.14 22.59
CA TYR A 186 23.28 -4.36 24.01
C TYR A 186 22.13 -3.93 24.92
N ALA A 187 21.58 -2.73 24.70
CA ALA A 187 20.49 -2.19 25.52
C ALA A 187 19.22 -3.06 25.44
N LEU A 188 18.85 -3.49 24.23
CA LEU A 188 17.71 -4.38 24.00
C LEU A 188 17.93 -5.73 24.67
N PHE A 189 19.13 -6.32 24.56
CA PHE A 189 19.45 -7.60 25.19
C PHE A 189 19.42 -7.52 26.72
N GLN A 190 19.93 -6.43 27.28
CA GLN A 190 19.87 -6.17 28.72
C GLN A 190 18.41 -6.08 29.19
N ARG A 191 17.56 -5.30 28.51
CA ARG A 191 16.12 -5.20 28.81
C ARG A 191 15.43 -6.57 28.72
N GLY A 192 15.69 -7.32 27.65
CA GLY A 192 15.16 -8.68 27.48
C GLY A 192 15.63 -9.64 28.59
N THR A 193 16.88 -9.52 29.04
CA THR A 193 17.45 -10.32 30.13
C THR A 193 16.76 -10.03 31.47
N GLU A 194 16.56 -8.75 31.80
CA GLU A 194 15.85 -8.34 33.02
C GLU A 194 14.40 -8.83 33.04
N ILE A 195 13.73 -8.74 31.90
CA ILE A 195 12.37 -9.20 31.71
C ILE A 195 12.28 -10.73 31.86
N ALA A 196 13.17 -11.48 31.21
CA ALA A 196 13.24 -12.94 31.31
C ALA A 196 13.50 -13.38 32.76
N ALA A 197 14.42 -12.71 33.46
CA ALA A 197 14.77 -13.03 34.84
C ALA A 197 13.56 -12.89 35.79
N LYS A 198 12.74 -11.84 35.65
CA LYS A 198 11.49 -11.66 36.41
C LYS A 198 10.50 -12.82 36.22
N ARG A 199 10.59 -13.51 35.07
CA ARG A 199 9.72 -14.61 34.66
C ARG A 199 10.34 -15.99 34.94
N GLY A 200 11.47 -16.04 35.65
CA GLY A 200 12.18 -17.28 35.97
C GLY A 200 12.90 -17.91 34.78
N LEU A 201 13.19 -17.12 33.75
CA LEU A 201 13.87 -17.53 32.53
C LEU A 201 15.25 -16.86 32.42
N ILE A 202 16.10 -17.43 31.57
CA ILE A 202 17.38 -16.86 31.17
C ILE A 202 17.30 -16.61 29.66
N LEU A 203 17.48 -15.36 29.23
CA LEU A 203 17.65 -15.04 27.81
C LEU A 203 19.07 -15.44 27.40
N VAL A 204 19.17 -16.46 26.55
CA VAL A 204 20.43 -17.13 26.19
C VAL A 204 21.12 -16.37 25.05
N ASP A 205 20.37 -16.14 23.98
CA ASP A 205 20.76 -15.34 22.82
C ASP A 205 19.50 -14.83 22.11
N THR A 206 19.67 -13.79 21.31
CA THR A 206 18.62 -13.22 20.46
C THR A 206 19.21 -12.59 19.22
N LYS A 207 18.38 -12.42 18.21
CA LYS A 207 18.71 -11.81 16.93
C LYS A 207 17.89 -10.53 16.77
N TYR A 208 18.57 -9.41 16.51
CA TYR A 208 17.91 -8.15 16.16
C TYR A 208 18.15 -7.81 14.69
N GLU A 209 17.11 -7.28 14.05
CA GLU A 209 17.19 -6.68 12.73
C GLU A 209 16.81 -5.20 12.84
N PHE A 210 17.47 -4.37 12.05
CA PHE A 210 17.24 -2.92 12.04
C PHE A 210 16.97 -2.46 10.62
N GLY A 211 16.31 -1.31 10.50
CA GLY A 211 16.12 -0.63 9.23
C GLY A 211 16.15 0.89 9.37
N LYS A 212 16.13 1.59 8.24
CA LYS A 212 16.12 3.05 8.16
C LYS A 212 14.82 3.57 7.59
N LYS A 213 14.36 4.69 8.14
CA LYS A 213 13.30 5.50 7.56
C LYS A 213 13.63 6.98 7.79
N TYR A 214 13.71 7.75 6.71
CA TYR A 214 14.08 9.17 6.74
C TYR A 214 15.37 9.47 7.53
N GLY A 215 16.38 8.60 7.40
CA GLY A 215 17.67 8.73 8.09
C GLY A 215 17.67 8.32 9.57
N GLN A 216 16.53 7.90 10.14
CA GLN A 216 16.45 7.39 11.50
C GLN A 216 16.46 5.85 11.50
N ILE A 217 17.17 5.26 12.48
CA ILE A 217 17.21 3.81 12.70
C ILE A 217 15.97 3.36 13.45
N TYR A 218 15.36 2.29 12.98
CA TYR A 218 14.22 1.61 13.57
C TYR A 218 14.58 0.15 13.87
N LEU A 219 14.10 -0.37 14.99
CA LEU A 219 14.03 -1.81 15.22
C LEU A 219 12.93 -2.40 14.34
N ILE A 220 13.28 -3.42 13.55
CA ILE A 220 12.34 -4.12 12.64
C ILE A 220 12.16 -5.58 13.06
N ASP A 221 11.32 -6.32 12.33
CA ASP A 221 11.00 -7.73 12.57
C ASP A 221 10.40 -7.97 13.98
N GLU A 222 10.45 -9.22 14.46
CA GLU A 222 10.09 -9.62 15.82
C GLU A 222 11.30 -9.66 16.75
N ILE A 223 11.05 -9.51 18.06
CA ILE A 223 12.06 -9.68 19.10
C ILE A 223 11.52 -10.45 20.29
N HIS A 224 12.43 -11.11 21.03
CA HIS A 224 12.15 -11.81 22.29
C HIS A 224 11.03 -12.87 22.22
N THR A 225 10.81 -13.44 21.04
CA THR A 225 9.93 -14.59 20.81
C THR A 225 10.73 -15.90 20.77
N PRO A 226 10.10 -17.08 20.89
CA PRO A 226 10.77 -18.38 20.73
C PRO A 226 11.39 -18.61 19.33
N ASP A 227 11.06 -17.77 18.35
CA ASP A 227 11.56 -17.85 16.97
C ASP A 227 12.82 -16.98 16.79
N SER A 228 12.86 -15.82 17.45
CA SER A 228 14.00 -14.89 17.42
C SER A 228 15.03 -15.13 18.53
N SER A 229 14.64 -15.82 19.60
CA SER A 229 15.41 -15.89 20.85
C SER A 229 15.40 -17.28 21.49
N ARG A 230 16.46 -17.59 22.23
CA ARG A 230 16.55 -18.79 23.06
C ARG A 230 16.35 -18.45 24.53
N PHE A 231 15.51 -19.24 25.21
CA PHE A 231 15.26 -19.10 26.64
C PHE A 231 15.55 -20.41 27.37
N PHE A 232 16.27 -20.34 28.48
CA PHE A 232 16.41 -21.46 29.43
C PHE A 232 15.59 -21.21 30.69
N TYR A 233 15.19 -22.29 31.35
CA TYR A 233 14.67 -22.18 32.70
C TYR A 233 15.80 -21.90 33.68
N SER A 234 15.66 -20.84 34.47
CA SER A 234 16.64 -20.49 35.51
C SER A 234 16.78 -21.58 36.57
N ASN A 235 15.65 -22.20 36.96
CA ASN A 235 15.64 -23.24 37.97
C ASN A 235 16.39 -24.50 37.50
N GLY A 236 17.40 -24.91 38.27
CA GLY A 236 18.27 -26.04 37.98
C GLY A 236 19.31 -25.80 36.87
N TYR A 237 19.46 -24.58 36.35
CA TYR A 237 20.44 -24.29 35.29
C TYR A 237 21.88 -24.63 35.73
N LYS A 238 22.29 -24.16 36.92
CA LYS A 238 23.65 -24.34 37.44
C LYS A 238 23.98 -25.80 37.71
N GLU A 239 23.05 -26.53 38.32
CA GLU A 239 23.19 -27.96 38.58
C GLU A 239 23.38 -28.76 37.29
N ARG A 240 22.51 -28.54 36.29
CA ARG A 240 22.64 -29.17 34.98
C ARG A 240 23.95 -28.82 34.29
N PHE A 241 24.38 -27.55 34.37
CA PHE A 241 25.64 -27.12 33.79
C PHE A 241 26.85 -27.81 34.45
N ASP A 242 26.87 -27.89 35.78
CA ASP A 242 27.95 -28.52 36.53
C ASP A 242 28.04 -30.04 36.27
N ASN A 243 26.88 -30.68 36.07
CA ASN A 243 26.78 -32.11 35.75
C ASN A 243 26.98 -32.44 34.26
N GLY A 244 27.07 -31.42 33.38
CA GLY A 244 27.15 -31.63 31.93
C GLY A 244 25.85 -32.15 31.30
N GLU A 245 24.71 -31.86 31.93
CA GLU A 245 23.38 -32.26 31.46
C GLU A 245 22.79 -31.24 30.47
N PRO A 246 21.93 -31.68 29.53
CA PRO A 246 21.23 -30.78 28.62
C PRO A 246 20.36 -29.75 29.36
N GLN A 247 20.43 -28.49 28.97
CA GLN A 247 19.62 -27.44 29.59
C GLN A 247 18.15 -27.55 29.22
N LYS A 248 17.27 -27.28 30.19
CA LYS A 248 15.84 -27.18 29.92
C LYS A 248 15.55 -25.87 29.20
N GLN A 249 15.14 -25.98 27.95
CA GLN A 249 14.86 -24.83 27.08
C GLN A 249 13.38 -24.65 26.81
N LEU A 250 13.00 -23.40 26.60
CA LEU A 250 11.67 -22.97 26.20
C LEU A 250 11.75 -22.68 24.69
N SER A 251 11.46 -23.72 23.89
CA SER A 251 11.62 -23.68 22.43
C SER A 251 10.73 -24.71 21.72
N LYS A 252 10.77 -24.74 20.39
CA LYS A 252 10.09 -25.74 19.54
C LYS A 252 10.73 -27.13 19.56
N GLU A 253 11.71 -27.39 20.43
CA GLU A 253 12.45 -28.66 20.42
C GLU A 253 11.54 -29.87 20.67
N PHE A 254 10.47 -29.72 21.45
CA PHE A 254 9.51 -30.81 21.68
C PHE A 254 8.87 -31.34 20.38
N VAL A 255 8.68 -30.47 19.37
CA VAL A 255 8.17 -30.87 18.06
C VAL A 255 9.24 -31.67 17.31
N ARG A 256 10.51 -31.26 17.40
CA ARG A 256 11.63 -32.00 16.82
C ARG A 256 11.79 -33.38 17.45
N GLU A 257 11.72 -33.47 18.78
CA GLU A 257 11.79 -34.73 19.52
C GLU A 257 10.66 -35.69 19.11
N TRP A 258 9.43 -35.17 19.01
CA TRP A 258 8.30 -35.96 18.52
C TRP A 258 8.51 -36.44 17.08
N LEU A 259 8.94 -35.56 16.17
CA LEU A 259 9.26 -35.90 14.79
C LEU A 259 10.34 -36.99 14.69
N MET A 260 11.40 -36.87 15.49
CA MET A 260 12.47 -37.86 15.56
C MET A 260 11.96 -39.21 16.08
N ALA A 261 11.05 -39.22 17.05
CA ALA A 261 10.38 -40.43 17.53
C ALA A 261 9.49 -41.07 16.45
N GLN A 262 8.94 -40.27 15.53
CA GLN A 262 8.24 -40.73 14.32
C GLN A 262 9.19 -41.07 13.15
N GLY A 263 10.51 -41.01 13.35
CA GLY A 263 11.51 -41.35 12.34
C GLY A 263 11.83 -40.24 11.34
N PHE A 264 11.32 -39.02 11.54
CA PHE A 264 11.59 -37.86 10.68
C PHE A 264 12.74 -37.01 11.22
N LYS A 265 13.75 -36.78 10.38
CA LYS A 265 14.93 -35.93 10.66
C LYS A 265 15.21 -34.88 9.58
N GLY A 266 14.33 -34.80 8.57
CA GLY A 266 14.50 -33.87 7.44
C GLY A 266 15.53 -34.34 6.41
N ASP A 267 15.87 -35.64 6.39
CA ASP A 267 16.78 -36.18 5.37
C ASP A 267 16.14 -36.10 3.96
N PRO A 268 16.94 -35.89 2.90
CA PRO A 268 16.40 -35.78 1.53
C PRO A 268 15.51 -36.96 1.15
N GLY A 269 14.28 -36.67 0.72
CA GLY A 269 13.28 -37.67 0.34
C GLY A 269 12.37 -38.15 1.49
N GLN A 270 12.60 -37.71 2.73
CA GLN A 270 11.64 -37.93 3.82
C GLN A 270 10.44 -36.99 3.69
N THR A 271 9.25 -37.53 3.95
CA THR A 271 8.01 -36.74 4.11
C THR A 271 7.72 -36.54 5.61
N PRO A 272 7.35 -35.33 6.06
CA PRO A 272 6.90 -35.14 7.43
C PRO A 272 5.73 -36.06 7.76
N PRO A 273 5.69 -36.67 8.97
CA PRO A 273 4.57 -37.49 9.40
C PRO A 273 3.34 -36.60 9.64
N ASP A 274 2.15 -37.19 9.46
CA ASP A 274 0.90 -36.53 9.82
C ASP A 274 0.80 -36.32 11.33
N MET A 275 0.43 -35.10 11.74
CA MET A 275 0.21 -34.78 13.14
C MET A 275 -1.24 -35.13 13.54
N SER A 276 -1.39 -35.98 14.57
CA SER A 276 -2.73 -36.32 15.07
C SER A 276 -3.40 -35.08 15.71
N PRO A 277 -4.75 -35.01 15.74
CA PRO A 277 -5.45 -33.91 16.39
C PRO A 277 -5.03 -33.69 17.85
N GLU A 278 -4.75 -34.76 18.59
CA GLU A 278 -4.31 -34.72 19.98
C GLU A 278 -2.92 -34.09 20.10
N PHE A 279 -2.00 -34.44 19.20
CA PHE A 279 -0.67 -33.83 19.18
C PHE A 279 -0.73 -32.37 18.77
N ILE A 280 -1.56 -32.00 17.79
CA ILE A 280 -1.78 -30.58 17.41
C ILE A 280 -2.29 -29.77 18.61
N GLN A 281 -3.23 -30.33 19.37
CA GLN A 281 -3.75 -29.70 20.58
C GLN A 281 -2.66 -29.57 21.66
N GLU A 282 -1.86 -30.61 21.90
CA GLU A 282 -0.72 -30.55 22.82
C GLU A 282 0.28 -29.47 22.42
N VAL A 283 0.61 -29.38 21.12
CA VAL A 283 1.52 -28.36 20.59
C VAL A 283 0.94 -26.96 20.84
N SER A 284 -0.35 -26.74 20.56
CA SER A 284 -1.04 -25.46 20.80
C SER A 284 -1.00 -25.07 22.28
N GLU A 285 -1.31 -26.01 23.19
CA GLU A 285 -1.25 -25.79 24.64
C GLU A 285 0.16 -25.45 25.13
N ARG A 286 1.19 -26.09 24.57
CA ARG A 286 2.57 -25.71 24.86
C ARG A 286 2.86 -24.29 24.42
N TYR A 287 2.49 -23.86 23.21
CA TYR A 287 2.69 -22.45 22.80
C TYR A 287 1.96 -21.46 23.71
N ILE A 288 0.77 -21.82 24.20
CA ILE A 288 0.06 -21.01 25.20
C ILE A 288 0.88 -20.91 26.49
N GLU A 289 1.41 -22.02 27.00
CA GLU A 289 2.31 -21.98 28.16
C GLU A 289 3.56 -21.12 27.87
N LEU A 290 4.15 -21.22 26.68
CA LEU A 290 5.29 -20.39 26.28
C LEU A 290 4.92 -18.90 26.32
N TYR A 291 3.77 -18.52 25.79
CA TYR A 291 3.25 -17.16 25.83
C TYR A 291 3.14 -16.67 27.27
N GLU A 292 2.46 -17.43 28.13
CA GLU A 292 2.19 -16.99 29.50
C GLU A 292 3.46 -16.91 30.34
N LYS A 293 4.42 -17.82 30.11
CA LYS A 293 5.73 -17.79 30.76
C LYS A 293 6.58 -16.64 30.26
N ILE A 294 6.68 -16.45 28.95
CA ILE A 294 7.53 -15.41 28.38
C ILE A 294 6.93 -14.04 28.60
N THR A 295 5.62 -13.82 28.58
CA THR A 295 5.02 -12.47 28.71
C THR A 295 4.58 -12.13 30.13
N GLY A 296 4.28 -13.15 30.95
CA GLY A 296 3.66 -12.98 32.27
C GLY A 296 2.15 -12.72 32.22
N ASP A 297 1.56 -12.61 31.02
CA ASP A 297 0.13 -12.38 30.81
C ASP A 297 -0.60 -13.70 30.59
N LYS A 298 -1.90 -13.74 30.85
CA LYS A 298 -2.74 -14.90 30.47
C LYS A 298 -3.08 -14.84 28.99
N PHE A 299 -3.10 -15.99 28.33
CA PHE A 299 -3.51 -16.05 26.94
C PHE A 299 -5.03 -16.15 26.82
N GLU A 300 -5.63 -15.26 26.04
CA GLU A 300 -7.06 -15.31 25.71
C GLU A 300 -7.25 -15.89 24.31
N LYS A 301 -7.99 -17.00 24.24
CA LYS A 301 -8.34 -17.62 22.95
C LYS A 301 -9.44 -16.79 22.28
N VAL A 302 -9.12 -16.20 21.14
CA VAL A 302 -10.05 -15.42 20.32
C VAL A 302 -10.33 -16.18 19.02
N GLU A 303 -11.58 -16.21 18.56
CA GLU A 303 -11.92 -16.74 17.25
C GLU A 303 -11.43 -15.76 16.16
N TYR A 304 -10.81 -16.28 15.11
CA TYR A 304 -10.33 -15.52 13.96
C TYR A 304 -10.59 -16.30 12.67
N THR A 305 -10.75 -15.59 11.55
CA THR A 305 -10.78 -16.19 10.22
C THR A 305 -9.87 -15.45 9.25
N GLU A 306 -9.53 -16.11 8.14
CA GLU A 306 -8.80 -15.46 7.06
C GLU A 306 -9.58 -14.27 6.49
N GLU A 307 -10.91 -14.36 6.39
CA GLU A 307 -11.76 -13.27 5.91
C GLU A 307 -11.67 -12.02 6.79
N ASP A 308 -11.46 -12.16 8.10
CA ASP A 308 -11.27 -11.02 9.00
C ASP A 308 -10.01 -10.23 8.61
N ILE A 309 -8.91 -10.94 8.35
CA ILE A 309 -7.64 -10.32 7.88
C ILE A 309 -7.84 -9.69 6.49
N GLN A 310 -8.48 -10.39 5.55
CA GLN A 310 -8.76 -9.86 4.22
C GLN A 310 -9.60 -8.57 4.31
N HIS A 311 -10.62 -8.55 5.16
CA HIS A 311 -11.46 -7.38 5.39
C HIS A 311 -10.67 -6.20 5.96
N ILE A 312 -9.74 -6.45 6.89
CA ILE A 312 -8.87 -5.42 7.46
C ILE A 312 -7.91 -4.86 6.42
N ILE A 313 -7.28 -5.71 5.61
CA ILE A 313 -6.42 -5.27 4.51
C ILE A 313 -7.20 -4.36 3.58
N MET A 314 -8.41 -4.78 3.21
CA MET A 314 -9.29 -4.03 2.33
C MET A 314 -9.61 -2.68 2.99
N THR A 315 -10.16 -2.65 4.21
CA THR A 315 -10.63 -1.42 4.90
C THR A 315 -9.54 -0.48 5.38
N SER A 316 -8.30 -0.96 5.53
CA SER A 316 -7.16 -0.15 5.97
C SER A 316 -6.46 0.58 4.81
N ARG A 317 -6.92 0.39 3.56
CA ARG A 317 -6.41 1.12 2.39
C ARG A 317 -6.90 2.57 2.42
N ASN A 318 -6.03 3.48 2.03
CA ASN A 318 -6.47 4.82 1.69
C ASN A 318 -7.40 4.74 0.47
N PRO A 319 -8.58 5.39 0.51
CA PRO A 319 -9.42 5.48 -0.68
C PRO A 319 -8.64 6.17 -1.79
N LYS A 320 -8.76 5.67 -3.02
CA LYS A 320 -8.17 6.31 -4.21
C LYS A 320 -9.20 7.12 -5.01
N ILE A 321 -10.48 7.01 -4.64
CA ILE A 321 -11.60 7.67 -5.28
C ILE A 321 -12.33 8.50 -4.22
N ALA A 322 -12.54 9.78 -4.51
CA ALA A 322 -13.41 10.64 -3.71
C ALA A 322 -14.69 10.95 -4.47
N ILE A 323 -15.80 11.10 -3.76
CA ILE A 323 -17.09 11.53 -4.30
C ILE A 323 -17.57 12.74 -3.52
N ILE A 324 -17.75 13.86 -4.21
CA ILE A 324 -18.32 15.09 -3.67
C ILE A 324 -19.64 15.40 -4.36
N MET A 325 -20.67 15.73 -3.57
CA MET A 325 -21.98 16.15 -4.09
C MET A 325 -22.40 17.52 -3.56
N GLY A 326 -23.17 18.26 -4.36
CA GLY A 326 -23.63 19.61 -4.00
C GLY A 326 -24.65 19.63 -2.86
N SER A 327 -25.38 18.53 -2.68
CA SER A 327 -26.42 18.34 -1.67
C SER A 327 -26.52 16.88 -1.26
N THR A 328 -26.91 16.60 -0.01
CA THR A 328 -27.20 15.22 0.43
C THR A 328 -28.40 14.60 -0.28
N SER A 329 -29.30 15.42 -0.84
CA SER A 329 -30.41 14.96 -1.69
C SER A 329 -29.95 14.26 -2.97
N ASP A 330 -28.71 14.54 -3.41
CA ASP A 330 -28.14 13.97 -4.63
C ASP A 330 -27.72 12.51 -4.44
N TRP A 331 -27.72 12.02 -3.19
CA TRP A 331 -27.34 10.65 -2.83
C TRP A 331 -28.07 9.59 -3.66
N ASN A 332 -29.36 9.78 -3.95
CA ASN A 332 -30.14 8.80 -4.73
C ASN A 332 -29.63 8.62 -6.17
N TYR A 333 -28.88 9.57 -6.71
CA TYR A 333 -28.25 9.49 -8.03
C TYR A 333 -26.81 8.96 -7.94
N VAL A 334 -26.12 9.26 -6.84
CA VAL A 334 -24.73 8.87 -6.60
C VAL A 334 -24.59 7.45 -6.05
N GLN A 335 -25.56 6.98 -5.27
CA GLN A 335 -25.52 5.69 -4.60
C GLN A 335 -25.27 4.52 -5.56
N PRO A 336 -25.93 4.42 -6.73
CA PRO A 336 -25.64 3.33 -7.67
C PRO A 336 -24.18 3.32 -8.15
N VAL A 337 -23.56 4.49 -8.35
CA VAL A 337 -22.14 4.60 -8.72
C VAL A 337 -21.26 4.13 -7.57
N ALA A 338 -21.59 4.54 -6.34
CA ALA A 338 -20.86 4.14 -5.14
C ALA A 338 -20.93 2.62 -4.90
N ASP A 339 -22.11 2.03 -5.07
CA ASP A 339 -22.33 0.59 -4.93
C ASP A 339 -21.54 -0.17 -6.02
N ALA A 340 -21.59 0.29 -7.27
CA ALA A 340 -20.82 -0.28 -8.37
C ALA A 340 -19.30 -0.24 -8.14
N LEU A 341 -18.77 0.85 -7.56
CA LEU A 341 -17.36 0.96 -7.21
C LEU A 341 -16.98 0.06 -6.03
N LYS A 342 -17.86 -0.06 -5.03
CA LYS A 342 -17.67 -0.94 -3.88
C LYS A 342 -17.67 -2.42 -4.28
N GLU A 343 -18.56 -2.82 -5.17
CA GLU A 343 -18.61 -4.18 -5.74
C GLU A 343 -17.31 -4.54 -6.48
N ARG A 344 -16.62 -3.54 -7.05
CA ARG A 344 -15.29 -3.66 -7.67
C ARG A 344 -14.13 -3.59 -6.67
N GLY A 345 -14.41 -3.53 -5.35
CA GLY A 345 -13.39 -3.55 -4.30
C GLY A 345 -12.77 -2.19 -3.98
N HIS A 346 -13.39 -1.06 -4.38
CA HIS A 346 -12.87 0.28 -4.11
C HIS A 346 -13.49 0.92 -2.86
N TYR A 347 -12.63 1.56 -2.07
CA TYR A 347 -13.03 2.44 -0.97
C TYR A 347 -13.19 3.88 -1.44
N LEU A 348 -14.21 4.54 -0.89
CA LEU A 348 -14.66 5.83 -1.35
C LEU A 348 -14.61 6.84 -0.21
N TYR A 349 -14.03 8.01 -0.48
CA TYR A 349 -14.11 9.16 0.41
C TYR A 349 -15.28 10.06 0.02
N PHE A 350 -16.23 10.31 0.92
CA PHE A 350 -17.45 11.07 0.60
C PHE A 350 -17.48 12.45 1.24
N ALA A 351 -18.06 13.41 0.52
CA ALA A 351 -18.47 14.70 1.07
C ALA A 351 -19.73 15.26 0.40
N ALA A 352 -20.53 16.02 1.15
CA ALA A 352 -21.57 16.88 0.60
C ALA A 352 -21.20 18.34 0.85
N ARG A 353 -20.80 19.07 -0.19
CA ARG A 353 -20.33 20.47 -0.12
C ARG A 353 -20.80 21.21 -1.37
N SER A 354 -21.35 22.40 -1.19
CA SER A 354 -21.91 23.19 -2.29
C SER A 354 -20.90 24.21 -2.77
N ALA A 355 -20.57 24.19 -4.06
CA ALA A 355 -19.71 25.22 -4.68
C ALA A 355 -20.28 26.64 -4.56
N HIS A 356 -21.61 26.77 -4.53
CA HIS A 356 -22.30 28.06 -4.43
C HIS A 356 -22.46 28.54 -2.98
N ARG A 357 -22.70 27.61 -2.04
CA ARG A 357 -23.07 27.97 -0.65
C ARG A 357 -21.94 27.79 0.34
N THR A 358 -20.98 26.91 0.06
CA THR A 358 -19.87 26.55 0.96
C THR A 358 -18.56 26.40 0.18
N PRO A 359 -18.11 27.40 -0.60
CA PRO A 359 -16.93 27.28 -1.46
C PRO A 359 -15.64 26.95 -0.69
N GLU A 360 -15.42 27.54 0.47
CA GLU A 360 -14.25 27.25 1.33
C GLU A 360 -14.19 25.77 1.76
N ALA A 361 -15.34 25.16 2.05
CA ALA A 361 -15.42 23.76 2.43
C ALA A 361 -15.23 22.81 1.25
N VAL A 362 -15.46 23.27 0.01
CA VAL A 362 -15.06 22.55 -1.21
C VAL A 362 -13.54 22.59 -1.36
N GLU A 363 -12.92 23.76 -1.13
CA GLU A 363 -11.45 23.89 -1.16
C GLU A 363 -10.78 23.02 -0.09
N GLU A 364 -11.31 23.00 1.13
CA GLU A 364 -10.80 22.12 2.20
C GLU A 364 -10.91 20.64 1.82
N PHE A 365 -12.02 20.23 1.21
CA PHE A 365 -12.20 18.87 0.71
C PHE A 365 -11.13 18.52 -0.34
N VAL A 366 -10.86 19.42 -1.28
CA VAL A 366 -9.84 19.19 -2.32
C VAL A 366 -8.44 19.07 -1.71
N LYS A 367 -8.07 19.95 -0.77
CA LYS A 367 -6.79 19.86 -0.04
C LYS A 367 -6.66 18.53 0.71
N ARG A 368 -7.76 18.04 1.30
CA ARG A 368 -7.79 16.71 1.95
C ARG A 368 -7.62 15.58 0.93
N CYS A 369 -8.22 15.67 -0.25
CA CYS A 369 -8.02 14.68 -1.32
C CYS A 369 -6.55 14.58 -1.72
N GLU A 370 -5.87 15.71 -1.93
CA GLU A 370 -4.44 15.74 -2.24
C GLU A 370 -3.60 15.14 -1.10
N ALA A 371 -3.88 15.51 0.15
CA ALA A 371 -3.17 14.98 1.32
C ALA A 371 -3.39 13.48 1.59
N ASN A 372 -4.45 12.88 1.05
CA ASN A 372 -4.79 11.46 1.25
C ASN A 372 -4.54 10.59 0.02
N ASP A 373 -3.77 11.09 -0.96
CA ASP A 373 -3.43 10.37 -2.19
C ASP A 373 -4.67 9.88 -2.99
N ILE A 374 -5.72 10.71 -3.02
CA ILE A 374 -6.85 10.50 -3.92
C ILE A 374 -6.40 10.70 -5.36
N LYS A 375 -6.71 9.73 -6.23
CA LYS A 375 -6.30 9.72 -7.63
C LYS A 375 -7.41 10.18 -8.59
N VAL A 376 -8.67 10.20 -8.16
CA VAL A 376 -9.78 10.70 -8.97
C VAL A 376 -10.90 11.24 -8.08
N ILE A 377 -11.49 12.37 -8.48
CA ILE A 377 -12.63 12.98 -7.80
C ILE A 377 -13.86 12.92 -8.69
N LEU A 378 -14.91 12.26 -8.21
CA LEU A 378 -16.23 12.28 -8.80
C LEU A 378 -17.03 13.43 -8.19
N ALA A 379 -17.37 14.44 -9.00
CA ALA A 379 -18.11 15.61 -8.55
C ALA A 379 -19.53 15.56 -9.11
N ALA A 380 -20.53 15.29 -8.27
CA ALA A 380 -21.92 15.16 -8.67
C ALA A 380 -22.70 16.47 -8.45
N ALA A 381 -23.33 16.98 -9.51
CA ALA A 381 -24.19 18.15 -9.43
C ALA A 381 -25.26 18.16 -10.54
N GLY A 382 -26.45 18.62 -10.17
CA GLY A 382 -27.53 18.92 -11.11
C GLY A 382 -27.70 20.43 -11.31
N LEU A 383 -28.66 20.82 -12.17
CA LEU A 383 -28.95 22.22 -12.51
C LEU A 383 -27.72 22.92 -13.09
N ALA A 384 -27.42 24.15 -12.65
CA ALA A 384 -26.16 24.82 -12.91
C ALA A 384 -25.02 24.10 -12.16
N ALA A 385 -24.51 23.02 -12.75
CA ALA A 385 -23.53 22.12 -12.16
C ALA A 385 -22.12 22.74 -12.09
N ALA A 386 -21.94 23.78 -11.26
CA ALA A 386 -20.66 24.47 -11.09
C ALA A 386 -19.64 23.67 -10.26
N LEU A 387 -20.10 22.73 -9.43
CA LEU A 387 -19.24 22.00 -8.49
C LEU A 387 -18.09 21.26 -9.18
N PRO A 388 -18.29 20.47 -10.26
CA PRO A 388 -17.19 19.84 -10.98
C PRO A 388 -16.16 20.83 -11.49
N GLY A 389 -16.61 21.98 -12.03
CA GLY A 389 -15.73 23.00 -12.55
C GLY A 389 -14.89 23.69 -11.47
N VAL A 390 -15.52 24.02 -10.34
CA VAL A 390 -14.82 24.59 -9.17
C VAL A 390 -13.79 23.60 -8.63
N VAL A 391 -14.16 22.33 -8.44
CA VAL A 391 -13.23 21.29 -7.98
C VAL A 391 -12.07 21.12 -8.96
N ALA A 392 -12.34 21.06 -10.27
CA ALA A 392 -11.32 20.93 -11.31
C ALA A 392 -10.34 22.10 -11.36
N SER A 393 -10.79 23.30 -10.99
CA SER A 393 -9.94 24.50 -10.90
C SER A 393 -9.03 24.51 -9.67
N LEU A 394 -9.32 23.67 -8.68
CA LEU A 394 -8.62 23.63 -7.39
C LEU A 394 -7.63 22.48 -7.27
N THR A 395 -7.49 21.60 -8.27
CA THR A 395 -6.55 20.47 -8.20
C THR A 395 -6.05 19.98 -9.56
N PRO A 396 -4.79 19.49 -9.65
CA PRO A 396 -4.34 18.67 -10.77
C PRO A 396 -4.92 17.24 -10.76
N ILE A 397 -5.58 16.78 -9.68
CA ILE A 397 -6.29 15.50 -9.68
C ILE A 397 -7.38 15.51 -10.79
N PRO A 398 -7.52 14.42 -11.59
CA PRO A 398 -8.60 14.28 -12.55
C PRO A 398 -9.98 14.41 -11.90
N VAL A 399 -10.84 15.25 -12.48
CA VAL A 399 -12.22 15.45 -12.02
C VAL A 399 -13.20 14.92 -13.06
N ILE A 400 -14.04 13.99 -12.63
CA ILE A 400 -15.16 13.46 -13.39
C ILE A 400 -16.43 14.08 -12.82
N GLY A 401 -16.96 15.06 -13.53
CA GLY A 401 -18.25 15.67 -13.28
C GLY A 401 -19.40 14.72 -13.65
N ILE A 402 -20.18 14.32 -12.65
CA ILE A 402 -21.40 13.56 -12.82
C ILE A 402 -22.56 14.55 -12.97
N ALA A 403 -23.02 14.76 -14.20
CA ALA A 403 -24.21 15.53 -14.50
C ALA A 403 -25.44 14.74 -14.05
N LEU A 404 -26.18 15.30 -13.10
CA LEU A 404 -27.41 14.71 -12.57
C LEU A 404 -28.61 15.13 -13.42
N ASP A 405 -29.54 14.20 -13.68
CA ASP A 405 -30.84 14.43 -14.31
C ASP A 405 -31.85 15.08 -13.33
N ALA A 406 -31.39 16.06 -12.56
CA ALA A 406 -32.20 16.80 -11.61
C ALA A 406 -32.75 18.09 -12.24
N GLY A 407 -34.01 18.43 -11.94
CA GLY A 407 -34.65 19.67 -12.42
C GLY A 407 -35.57 19.47 -13.61
N GLY A 408 -35.85 20.56 -14.34
CA GLY A 408 -36.85 20.59 -15.42
C GLY A 408 -36.34 20.30 -16.84
N PHE A 409 -35.01 20.17 -17.01
CA PHE A 409 -34.37 20.00 -18.33
C PHE A 409 -33.71 18.63 -18.51
N ASP A 410 -34.12 17.64 -17.72
CA ASP A 410 -33.61 16.26 -17.79
C ASP A 410 -32.06 16.18 -17.78
N GLY A 411 -31.40 17.11 -17.08
CA GLY A 411 -29.94 17.16 -16.92
C GLY A 411 -29.14 17.77 -18.06
N ILE A 412 -29.77 18.25 -19.15
CA ILE A 412 -29.05 18.96 -20.24
C ILE A 412 -28.30 20.18 -19.71
N ASP A 413 -28.91 20.91 -18.79
CA ASP A 413 -28.33 22.05 -18.09
C ASP A 413 -27.05 21.67 -17.33
N ALA A 414 -27.07 20.55 -16.62
CA ALA A 414 -25.89 20.03 -15.93
C ALA A 414 -24.79 19.61 -16.90
N VAL A 415 -25.12 18.87 -17.97
CA VAL A 415 -24.13 18.46 -18.99
C VAL A 415 -23.49 19.67 -19.65
N LEU A 416 -24.29 20.69 -20.04
CA LEU A 416 -23.78 21.92 -20.63
C LEU A 416 -22.87 22.70 -19.67
N ALA A 417 -23.19 22.74 -18.38
CA ALA A 417 -22.38 23.42 -17.37
C ALA A 417 -21.01 22.74 -17.19
N ILE A 418 -20.96 21.40 -17.23
CA ILE A 418 -19.70 20.65 -17.07
C ILE A 418 -18.90 20.61 -18.38
N ALA A 419 -19.57 20.46 -19.53
CA ALA A 419 -18.90 20.34 -20.82
C ALA A 419 -18.31 21.67 -21.32
N GLN A 420 -18.83 22.83 -20.89
CA GLN A 420 -18.38 24.14 -21.38
C GLN A 420 -17.40 24.86 -20.45
N MET A 421 -16.48 24.11 -19.83
CA MET A 421 -15.46 24.73 -18.97
C MET A 421 -14.52 25.68 -19.73
N PRO A 422 -14.07 26.78 -19.08
CA PRO A 422 -13.06 27.67 -19.64
C PRO A 422 -11.72 26.97 -19.93
N PRO A 423 -10.86 27.56 -20.78
CA PRO A 423 -9.51 27.08 -21.00
C PRO A 423 -8.72 26.94 -19.71
N GLY A 424 -7.98 25.84 -19.56
CA GLY A 424 -7.14 25.57 -18.39
C GLY A 424 -7.86 24.85 -17.24
N VAL A 425 -9.18 24.63 -17.33
CA VAL A 425 -9.97 23.93 -16.30
C VAL A 425 -10.64 22.69 -16.89
N PRO A 426 -9.91 21.57 -17.04
CA PRO A 426 -10.49 20.35 -17.59
C PRO A 426 -11.35 19.63 -16.56
N ALA A 427 -12.60 19.32 -16.93
CA ALA A 427 -13.48 18.39 -16.24
C ALA A 427 -14.07 17.42 -17.25
N LEU A 428 -14.01 16.12 -16.99
CA LEU A 428 -14.82 15.16 -17.75
C LEU A 428 -16.27 15.28 -17.32
N CYS A 429 -17.19 15.10 -18.24
CA CYS A 429 -18.61 15.04 -18.01
C CYS A 429 -19.09 13.62 -18.34
N VAL A 430 -19.76 13.03 -17.37
CA VAL A 430 -20.51 11.78 -17.48
C VAL A 430 -21.92 12.03 -16.96
N PHE A 431 -22.89 11.24 -17.41
CA PHE A 431 -24.29 11.51 -17.14
C PHE A 431 -24.96 10.36 -16.40
N THR A 432 -25.83 10.66 -15.43
CA THR A 432 -26.65 9.65 -14.74
C THR A 432 -28.10 9.78 -15.19
N ASN A 433 -28.65 8.83 -15.95
CA ASN A 433 -30.07 8.88 -16.33
C ASN A 433 -30.69 7.49 -16.56
N ASP A 434 -30.44 6.56 -15.64
CA ASP A 434 -31.07 5.24 -15.69
C ASP A 434 -32.61 5.32 -15.46
N ARG A 435 -33.11 6.42 -14.88
CA ARG A 435 -34.55 6.62 -14.59
C ARG A 435 -35.42 6.88 -15.82
N LYS A 436 -34.92 7.62 -16.82
CA LYS A 436 -35.68 7.93 -18.04
C LYS A 436 -35.51 6.87 -19.13
N TYR A 437 -34.35 6.20 -19.16
CA TYR A 437 -33.95 5.30 -20.26
C TYR A 437 -33.93 3.81 -19.88
N GLY A 438 -34.20 3.48 -18.61
CA GLY A 438 -34.29 2.10 -18.13
C GLY A 438 -32.95 1.53 -17.65
N PRO A 439 -32.97 0.39 -16.94
CA PRO A 439 -31.77 -0.21 -16.33
C PRO A 439 -30.73 -0.70 -17.34
N GLU A 440 -31.08 -0.81 -18.62
CA GLU A 440 -30.16 -1.21 -19.71
C GLU A 440 -29.11 -0.13 -20.03
N ALA A 441 -29.36 1.14 -19.71
CA ALA A 441 -28.42 2.24 -19.92
C ALA A 441 -27.17 2.13 -19.03
N ASN A 442 -27.30 1.49 -17.86
CA ASN A 442 -26.22 1.11 -16.96
C ASN A 442 -25.20 2.23 -16.66
N CYS A 443 -25.68 3.46 -16.52
CA CYS A 443 -24.83 4.65 -16.40
C CYS A 443 -23.91 4.54 -15.19
N ALA A 444 -24.40 3.98 -14.09
CA ALA A 444 -23.62 3.78 -12.87
C ALA A 444 -22.36 2.92 -13.10
N ASN A 445 -22.48 1.81 -13.85
CA ASN A 445 -21.34 0.95 -14.16
C ASN A 445 -20.39 1.61 -15.16
N MET A 446 -20.89 2.37 -16.14
CA MET A 446 -20.03 3.16 -17.03
C MET A 446 -19.18 4.15 -16.22
N ILE A 447 -19.81 4.94 -15.33
CA ILE A 447 -19.10 5.92 -14.49
C ILE A 447 -18.07 5.21 -13.59
N ALA A 448 -18.46 4.09 -12.97
CA ALA A 448 -17.55 3.28 -12.18
C ALA A 448 -16.36 2.79 -13.02
N ASN A 449 -16.60 2.29 -14.24
CA ASN A 449 -15.56 1.83 -15.16
C ASN A 449 -14.60 2.97 -15.54
N VAL A 450 -15.10 4.17 -15.85
CA VAL A 450 -14.24 5.33 -16.13
C VAL A 450 -13.37 5.66 -14.91
N ALA A 451 -13.95 5.70 -13.72
CA ALA A 451 -13.22 5.97 -12.48
C ALA A 451 -12.16 4.90 -12.18
N VAL A 452 -12.47 3.61 -12.34
CA VAL A 452 -11.52 2.50 -12.15
C VAL A 452 -10.42 2.53 -13.22
N SER A 453 -10.76 2.74 -14.49
CA SER A 453 -9.78 2.87 -15.57
C SER A 453 -8.83 4.05 -15.36
N SER A 454 -9.30 5.13 -14.73
CA SER A 454 -8.49 6.29 -14.35
C SER A 454 -7.40 5.99 -13.32
N LEU A 455 -7.52 4.89 -12.57
CA LEU A 455 -6.52 4.46 -11.58
C LEU A 455 -5.34 3.69 -12.20
N ARG A 456 -5.39 3.39 -13.51
CA ARG A 456 -4.35 2.63 -14.20
C ARG A 456 -3.11 3.49 -14.42
N LYS A 457 -1.96 2.82 -14.57
CA LYS A 457 -0.72 3.46 -15.01
C LYS A 457 -0.70 3.55 -16.54
N PHE A 458 -0.76 4.77 -17.06
CA PHE A 458 -0.66 5.03 -18.50
C PHE A 458 0.79 5.19 -18.94
N LYS A 459 1.11 4.73 -20.15
CA LYS A 459 2.43 4.79 -20.76
C LYS A 459 2.63 6.03 -21.65
N GLY A 460 1.54 6.70 -22.02
CA GLY A 460 1.58 7.87 -22.88
C GLY A 460 0.19 8.33 -23.29
N ILE A 461 0.16 9.26 -24.24
CA ILE A 461 -1.06 9.85 -24.79
C ILE A 461 -1.14 9.52 -26.28
N ASN A 462 -2.33 9.16 -26.75
CA ASN A 462 -2.62 8.93 -28.15
C ASN A 462 -3.71 9.90 -28.62
N ILE A 463 -3.48 10.61 -29.72
CA ILE A 463 -4.48 11.45 -30.37
C ILE A 463 -5.06 10.67 -31.55
N LEU A 464 -6.35 10.39 -31.49
CA LEU A 464 -7.09 9.74 -32.56
C LEU A 464 -7.45 10.77 -33.63
N LEU A 465 -7.02 10.50 -34.86
CA LEU A 465 -7.43 11.24 -36.06
C LEU A 465 -8.08 10.25 -37.04
N GLU A 466 -9.28 10.57 -37.52
CA GLU A 466 -9.89 9.83 -38.62
C GLU A 466 -9.24 10.23 -39.96
N THR A 467 -9.11 9.27 -40.88
CA THR A 467 -8.24 9.29 -42.07
C THR A 467 -8.55 10.37 -43.13
N ASP A 468 -9.57 11.21 -42.97
CA ASP A 468 -10.03 12.17 -44.00
C ASP A 468 -9.73 13.65 -43.65
N ILE A 469 -8.50 13.95 -43.21
CA ILE A 469 -8.02 15.35 -43.05
C ILE A 469 -7.38 15.90 -44.36
N GLU A 470 -7.44 15.17 -45.49
CA GLU A 470 -7.15 15.70 -46.83
C GLU A 470 -8.41 16.09 -47.61
N ASP A 471 -8.91 17.27 -47.25
CA ASP A 471 -9.33 18.37 -48.13
C ASP A 471 -9.88 18.06 -49.55
N LYS A 472 -11.21 18.09 -49.72
CA LYS A 472 -11.82 18.25 -51.05
C LYS A 472 -11.84 19.69 -51.57
N LYS A 473 -11.41 20.74 -50.83
CA LYS A 473 -11.55 22.16 -51.26
C LYS A 473 -10.55 23.23 -50.70
N GLY A 474 -9.32 22.91 -50.32
CA GLY A 474 -8.33 23.90 -49.88
C GLY A 474 -8.63 24.65 -48.57
N LYS A 475 -9.52 24.19 -47.69
CA LYS A 475 -9.92 24.95 -46.48
C LYS A 475 -9.82 24.11 -45.20
N LYS A 476 -8.84 24.46 -44.36
CA LYS A 476 -8.65 23.91 -43.00
C LYS A 476 -9.90 24.11 -42.15
N GLY A 477 -10.45 23.03 -41.59
CA GLY A 477 -11.66 23.01 -40.77
C GLY A 477 -11.43 23.31 -39.28
N VAL A 478 -12.52 23.53 -38.55
CA VAL A 478 -12.58 23.86 -37.11
C VAL A 478 -12.03 22.75 -36.19
N GLU A 479 -12.06 21.49 -36.64
CA GLU A 479 -11.52 20.33 -35.93
C GLU A 479 -9.99 20.35 -35.89
N HIS A 480 -9.34 20.72 -37.00
CA HIS A 480 -7.89 20.86 -37.11
C HIS A 480 -7.34 21.89 -36.11
N GLU A 481 -8.05 22.99 -35.84
CA GLU A 481 -7.59 24.00 -34.87
C GLU A 481 -7.50 23.43 -33.44
N ARG A 482 -8.40 22.50 -33.09
CA ARG A 482 -8.47 21.92 -31.74
C ARG A 482 -7.46 20.82 -31.54
N VAL A 483 -7.23 20.02 -32.57
CA VAL A 483 -6.12 19.06 -32.62
C VAL A 483 -4.79 19.80 -32.43
N VAL A 484 -4.57 20.88 -33.17
CA VAL A 484 -3.37 21.72 -33.03
C VAL A 484 -3.25 22.30 -31.62
N ALA A 485 -4.36 22.78 -31.04
CA ALA A 485 -4.36 23.30 -29.68
C ALA A 485 -4.01 22.23 -28.64
N ALA A 486 -4.52 21.00 -28.79
CA ALA A 486 -4.17 19.87 -27.94
C ALA A 486 -2.68 19.51 -28.06
N ILE A 487 -2.17 19.39 -29.29
CA ILE A 487 -0.75 19.10 -29.56
C ILE A 487 0.15 20.13 -28.90
N LYS A 488 -0.15 21.42 -29.06
CA LYS A 488 0.64 22.50 -28.48
C LYS A 488 0.76 22.38 -26.96
N ILE A 489 -0.32 22.01 -26.28
CA ILE A 489 -0.30 21.78 -24.83
C ILE A 489 0.58 20.56 -24.49
N LEU A 490 0.44 19.44 -25.21
CA LEU A 490 1.27 18.26 -24.96
C LEU A 490 2.78 18.55 -25.16
N GLU A 491 3.11 19.32 -26.20
CA GLU A 491 4.47 19.79 -26.48
C GLU A 491 5.00 20.71 -25.36
N GLU A 492 4.18 21.64 -24.85
CA GLU A 492 4.55 22.54 -23.76
C GLU A 492 4.91 21.79 -22.46
N PHE A 493 4.23 20.68 -22.19
CA PHE A 493 4.53 19.82 -21.04
C PHE A 493 5.70 18.85 -21.27
N GLY A 494 6.16 18.73 -22.53
CA GLY A 494 7.26 17.85 -22.93
C GLY A 494 6.91 16.36 -22.84
N VAL A 495 5.63 16.01 -23.05
CA VAL A 495 5.16 14.63 -22.98
C VAL A 495 5.15 14.01 -24.38
N GLU A 496 5.70 12.80 -24.52
CA GLU A 496 5.59 12.04 -25.77
C GLU A 496 4.14 11.63 -26.03
N PHE A 497 3.67 11.89 -27.25
CA PHE A 497 2.35 11.47 -27.69
C PHE A 497 2.42 10.88 -29.10
N ARG A 498 1.41 10.05 -29.40
CA ARG A 498 1.21 9.49 -30.73
C ARG A 498 0.01 10.12 -31.39
N VAL A 499 0.01 10.05 -32.72
CA VAL A 499 -1.12 10.41 -33.54
C VAL A 499 -1.41 9.20 -34.43
N GLY A 500 -2.61 8.65 -34.33
CA GLY A 500 -2.97 7.42 -35.02
C GLY A 500 -4.48 7.28 -35.25
N GLU A 501 -4.84 6.29 -36.06
CA GLU A 501 -6.24 6.02 -36.43
C GLU A 501 -6.92 5.02 -35.48
N LEU A 502 -6.15 4.32 -34.64
CA LEU A 502 -6.64 3.29 -33.74
C LEU A 502 -6.32 3.62 -32.28
N PRO A 503 -7.22 3.26 -31.34
CA PRO A 503 -6.95 3.40 -29.92
C PRO A 503 -5.79 2.51 -29.49
N GLU A 504 -4.96 3.07 -28.61
CA GLU A 504 -3.77 2.42 -28.07
C GLU A 504 -4.04 1.98 -26.62
N PRO A 505 -3.92 0.67 -26.31
CA PRO A 505 -4.01 0.17 -24.95
C PRO A 505 -2.95 0.80 -24.03
N ASP A 506 -3.24 0.89 -22.73
CA ASP A 506 -2.38 1.53 -21.72
C ASP A 506 -2.03 3.00 -22.00
N CYS A 507 -2.70 3.65 -22.96
CA CYS A 507 -2.58 5.08 -23.24
C CYS A 507 -3.88 5.81 -22.91
N VAL A 508 -3.77 7.11 -22.66
CA VAL A 508 -4.93 7.99 -22.65
C VAL A 508 -5.23 8.41 -24.08
N ASN A 509 -6.39 8.02 -24.59
CA ASN A 509 -6.80 8.23 -25.97
C ASN A 509 -7.66 9.50 -26.06
N ILE A 510 -7.12 10.57 -26.64
CA ILE A 510 -7.87 11.79 -26.95
C ILE A 510 -8.57 11.57 -28.28
N GLN A 511 -9.89 11.69 -28.28
CA GLN A 511 -10.71 11.62 -29.49
C GLN A 511 -11.40 12.96 -29.72
N PHE A 512 -11.38 13.46 -30.95
CA PHE A 512 -12.23 14.56 -31.37
C PHE A 512 -13.44 13.95 -32.05
N THR A 513 -14.64 14.18 -31.51
CA THR A 513 -15.84 13.52 -32.03
C THR A 513 -17.00 14.50 -32.22
N GLY A 514 -17.72 14.32 -33.32
CA GLY A 514 -19.00 14.98 -33.56
C GLY A 514 -20.12 14.38 -32.71
N PHE A 515 -21.31 14.99 -32.76
CA PHE A 515 -22.45 14.55 -31.96
C PHE A 515 -23.06 13.20 -32.36
N TYR A 516 -22.62 12.61 -33.48
CA TYR A 516 -23.17 11.38 -34.04
C TYR A 516 -22.17 10.22 -34.10
N ASP A 517 -20.90 10.45 -33.73
CA ASP A 517 -19.84 9.44 -33.78
C ASP A 517 -19.45 8.99 -32.37
N THR A 518 -19.74 7.72 -32.04
CA THR A 518 -19.35 7.11 -30.77
C THR A 518 -18.65 5.78 -30.99
N GLN A 519 -17.75 5.72 -31.97
CA GLN A 519 -17.25 4.44 -32.51
C GLN A 519 -16.24 3.71 -31.61
N HIS A 520 -15.63 4.38 -30.61
CA HIS A 520 -14.51 3.80 -29.84
C HIS A 520 -14.64 3.82 -28.32
N CYS A 521 -15.79 4.20 -27.76
CA CYS A 521 -15.91 4.46 -26.31
C CYS A 521 -15.76 3.24 -25.37
N ASP A 522 -15.69 2.01 -25.89
CA ASP A 522 -15.71 0.77 -25.08
C ASP A 522 -14.61 -0.24 -25.47
N VAL A 523 -13.42 0.27 -25.82
CA VAL A 523 -12.27 -0.60 -26.07
C VAL A 523 -11.58 -0.97 -24.76
N ASP A 524 -11.58 -2.26 -24.43
CA ASP A 524 -10.90 -2.80 -23.26
C ASP A 524 -9.44 -2.34 -23.18
N GLY A 525 -9.01 -1.94 -21.98
CA GLY A 525 -7.64 -1.46 -21.79
C GLY A 525 -7.43 0.04 -22.02
N CYS A 526 -8.39 0.73 -22.63
CA CYS A 526 -8.25 2.13 -23.03
C CYS A 526 -9.04 3.09 -22.12
N LEU A 527 -8.52 4.30 -21.91
CA LEU A 527 -9.27 5.42 -21.34
C LEU A 527 -9.45 6.48 -22.42
N PHE A 528 -10.69 6.89 -22.65
CA PHE A 528 -11.03 7.89 -23.66
C PHE A 528 -11.27 9.26 -23.04
N VAL A 529 -10.77 10.29 -23.71
CA VAL A 529 -11.00 11.70 -23.43
C VAL A 529 -11.66 12.29 -24.68
N ASN A 530 -13.00 12.27 -24.72
CA ASN A 530 -13.75 12.66 -25.91
C ASN A 530 -13.96 14.18 -25.94
N CYS A 531 -13.20 14.88 -26.77
CA CYS A 531 -13.40 16.30 -27.07
C CYS A 531 -14.54 16.46 -28.07
N LEU A 532 -15.69 16.98 -27.62
CA LEU A 532 -16.82 17.20 -28.51
C LEU A 532 -16.57 18.32 -29.52
N VAL A 533 -17.02 18.09 -30.75
CA VAL A 533 -16.93 19.02 -31.87
C VAL A 533 -18.30 19.47 -32.36
N ALA A 534 -18.66 20.72 -32.04
CA ALA A 534 -19.80 21.42 -32.61
C ALA A 534 -19.36 22.51 -33.59
N ASN A 535 -20.05 22.57 -34.73
CA ASN A 535 -19.87 23.59 -35.76
C ASN A 535 -21.06 24.57 -35.85
N THR A 536 -22.12 24.35 -35.07
CA THR A 536 -23.40 25.09 -35.13
C THR A 536 -23.94 25.44 -33.75
N THR A 537 -24.80 26.46 -33.67
CA THR A 537 -25.55 26.83 -32.46
C THR A 537 -26.94 26.20 -32.43
N ASP A 538 -27.08 25.01 -33.01
CA ASP A 538 -28.39 24.38 -33.19
C ASP A 538 -28.89 23.76 -31.87
N VAL A 539 -30.20 23.79 -31.66
CA VAL A 539 -30.86 23.19 -30.49
C VAL A 539 -30.73 21.66 -30.55
N ASP A 540 -30.70 21.08 -31.75
CA ASP A 540 -30.53 19.64 -31.94
C ASP A 540 -29.15 19.16 -31.43
N ASP A 541 -28.11 19.99 -31.53
CA ASP A 541 -26.76 19.68 -31.04
C ASP A 541 -26.73 19.52 -29.50
N ALA A 542 -27.50 20.33 -28.77
CA ALA A 542 -27.59 20.23 -27.31
C ALA A 542 -28.29 18.93 -26.87
N TYR A 543 -29.32 18.49 -27.61
CA TYR A 543 -29.99 17.22 -27.35
C TYR A 543 -29.10 16.03 -27.71
N ASN A 544 -28.34 16.12 -28.81
CA ASN A 544 -27.40 15.07 -29.20
C ASN A 544 -26.22 14.97 -28.25
N MET A 545 -25.80 16.07 -27.62
CA MET A 545 -24.79 16.06 -26.56
C MET A 545 -25.21 15.17 -25.39
N LEU A 546 -26.49 15.19 -25.01
CA LEU A 546 -27.03 14.27 -24.00
C LEU A 546 -26.87 12.82 -24.45
N ASN A 547 -27.07 12.51 -25.73
CA ASN A 547 -26.89 11.16 -26.25
C ASN A 547 -25.42 10.71 -26.23
N VAL A 548 -24.48 11.57 -26.65
CA VAL A 548 -23.05 11.22 -26.62
C VAL A 548 -22.54 11.06 -25.19
N SER A 549 -23.01 11.89 -24.25
CA SER A 549 -22.65 11.77 -22.83
C SER A 549 -23.11 10.45 -22.17
N LYS A 550 -24.03 9.70 -22.81
CA LYS A 550 -24.42 8.34 -22.39
C LYS A 550 -23.43 7.28 -22.86
N CYS A 551 -22.72 7.53 -23.96
CA CYS A 551 -21.84 6.55 -24.58
C CYS A 551 -20.42 6.61 -24.00
N GLY A 552 -20.02 7.72 -23.38
CA GLY A 552 -18.72 7.82 -22.74
C GLY A 552 -18.43 9.19 -22.12
N PRO A 553 -17.27 9.31 -21.45
CA PRO A 553 -16.88 10.56 -20.79
C PRO A 553 -16.48 11.60 -21.84
N ILE A 554 -17.10 12.78 -21.80
CA ILE A 554 -16.79 13.90 -22.70
C ILE A 554 -16.01 14.97 -21.96
N VAL A 555 -15.11 15.68 -22.62
CA VAL A 555 -14.46 16.86 -22.08
C VAL A 555 -14.67 18.00 -23.04
N GLY A 556 -14.98 19.18 -22.52
CA GLY A 556 -14.78 20.43 -23.26
C GLY A 556 -15.43 20.51 -24.65
N LEU A 557 -16.62 21.12 -24.75
CA LEU A 557 -17.20 21.46 -26.04
C LEU A 557 -16.27 22.44 -26.77
N ASN A 558 -15.66 21.97 -27.86
CA ASN A 558 -14.72 22.75 -28.65
C ASN A 558 -13.42 23.14 -27.94
N ARG A 559 -12.92 22.31 -27.00
CA ARG A 559 -11.73 22.61 -26.18
C ARG A 559 -10.64 21.55 -26.28
N GLY A 560 -9.87 21.55 -27.38
CA GLY A 560 -8.70 20.68 -27.53
C GLY A 560 -7.66 20.84 -26.42
N GLU A 561 -7.43 22.06 -25.95
CA GLU A 561 -6.53 22.32 -24.81
C GLU A 561 -6.97 21.60 -23.53
N ASN A 562 -8.26 21.65 -23.19
CA ASN A 562 -8.77 20.96 -22.00
C ASN A 562 -8.73 19.44 -22.16
N ALA A 563 -8.89 18.94 -23.39
CA ALA A 563 -8.73 17.50 -23.66
C ALA A 563 -7.28 17.04 -23.42
N ALA A 564 -6.30 17.79 -23.93
CA ALA A 564 -4.89 17.53 -23.64
C ALA A 564 -4.57 17.63 -22.15
N LEU A 565 -5.03 18.69 -21.46
CA LEU A 565 -4.83 18.84 -20.02
C LEU A 565 -5.47 17.71 -19.21
N MET A 566 -6.65 17.23 -19.59
CA MET A 566 -7.28 16.09 -18.92
C MET A 566 -6.46 14.81 -19.10
N ALA A 567 -5.94 14.57 -20.32
CA ALA A 567 -5.08 13.44 -20.58
C ALA A 567 -3.76 13.51 -19.79
N LEU A 568 -3.16 14.70 -19.69
CA LEU A 568 -1.99 14.95 -18.85
C LEU A 568 -2.29 14.69 -17.37
N LYS A 569 -3.45 15.12 -16.86
CA LYS A 569 -3.87 14.81 -15.48
C LYS A 569 -3.92 13.31 -15.22
N PHE A 570 -4.46 12.51 -16.14
CA PHE A 570 -4.46 11.05 -15.98
C PHE A 570 -3.05 10.44 -16.03
N LEU A 571 -2.20 10.93 -16.93
CA LEU A 571 -0.82 10.47 -17.03
C LEU A 571 -0.02 10.79 -15.75
N ALA A 572 -0.25 11.97 -15.16
CA ALA A 572 0.43 12.47 -13.96
C ALA A 572 0.11 11.70 -12.68
N MET A 573 -0.88 10.81 -12.65
CA MET A 573 -1.26 10.08 -11.43
C MET A 573 -0.16 9.19 -10.85
N ASN A 574 0.83 8.85 -11.68
CA ASN A 574 2.01 8.07 -11.31
C ASN A 574 3.32 8.77 -11.72
N ASP A 575 3.30 10.08 -11.95
CA ASP A 575 4.44 10.90 -12.38
C ASP A 575 4.42 12.23 -11.60
N GLU A 576 5.25 12.30 -10.56
CA GLU A 576 5.31 13.43 -9.63
C GLU A 576 5.81 14.72 -10.32
N ASP A 577 6.78 14.61 -11.22
CA ASP A 577 7.30 15.75 -11.98
C ASP A 577 6.20 16.35 -12.88
N LEU A 578 5.43 15.49 -13.56
CA LEU A 578 4.31 15.93 -14.38
C LEU A 578 3.17 16.52 -13.54
N TYR A 579 2.91 15.95 -12.36
CA TYR A 579 1.93 16.47 -11.41
C TYR A 579 2.26 17.90 -10.96
N GLU A 580 3.52 18.15 -10.61
CA GLU A 580 4.00 19.48 -10.21
C GLU A 580 3.93 20.49 -11.38
N LYS A 581 4.27 20.06 -12.60
CA LYS A 581 4.08 20.90 -13.81
C LYS A 581 2.62 21.30 -14.00
N LEU A 582 1.67 20.39 -13.81
CA LEU A 582 0.23 20.69 -13.90
C LEU A 582 -0.21 21.67 -12.80
N HIS A 583 0.32 21.51 -11.59
CA HIS A 583 0.07 22.45 -10.50
C HIS A 583 0.56 23.85 -10.85
N ALA A 584 1.79 23.97 -11.36
CA ALA A 584 2.39 25.24 -11.78
C ALA A 584 1.61 25.89 -12.94
N TYR A 585 1.23 25.12 -13.95
CA TYR A 585 0.44 25.60 -15.10
C TYR A 585 -0.90 26.20 -14.66
N ARG A 586 -1.57 25.57 -13.70
CA ARG A 586 -2.82 26.09 -13.12
C ARG A 586 -2.61 27.44 -12.42
N VAL A 587 -1.55 27.56 -11.62
CA VAL A 587 -1.20 28.83 -10.95
C VAL A 587 -0.89 29.91 -11.99
N TYR A 588 -0.14 29.58 -13.04
CA TYR A 588 0.14 30.48 -14.15
C TYR A 588 -1.16 30.99 -14.82
N LYS A 589 -2.09 30.08 -15.16
CA LYS A 589 -3.38 30.44 -15.76
C LYS A 589 -4.23 31.36 -14.89
N ALA A 590 -4.21 31.15 -13.57
CA ALA A 590 -4.86 32.06 -12.63
C ALA A 590 -4.20 33.46 -12.63
N GLY A 591 -2.86 33.52 -12.74
CA GLY A 591 -2.09 34.76 -12.88
C GLY A 591 -2.49 35.60 -14.09
N GLU A 592 -2.71 34.97 -15.26
CA GLU A 592 -3.12 35.67 -16.49
C GLU A 592 -4.44 36.46 -16.32
N VAL A 593 -5.35 35.99 -15.45
CA VAL A 593 -6.61 36.70 -15.13
C VAL A 593 -6.34 37.96 -14.31
N LEU A 594 -5.47 37.87 -13.30
CA LEU A 594 -5.12 38.99 -12.42
C LEU A 594 -4.29 40.07 -13.14
N GLU A 595 -3.44 39.67 -14.08
CA GLU A 595 -2.72 40.60 -14.95
C GLU A 595 -3.67 41.39 -15.83
N LYS A 596 -4.66 40.73 -16.45
CA LYS A 596 -5.70 41.40 -17.23
C LYS A 596 -6.51 42.36 -16.36
N GLU A 597 -6.90 41.97 -15.15
CA GLU A 597 -7.55 42.88 -14.20
C GLU A 597 -6.72 44.14 -13.96
N THR A 598 -5.41 43.97 -13.76
CA THR A 598 -4.48 45.09 -13.55
C THR A 598 -4.43 46.02 -14.76
N SER A 599 -4.44 45.49 -15.99
CA SER A 599 -4.49 46.29 -17.21
C SER A 599 -5.81 47.08 -17.37
N MET A 600 -6.91 46.57 -16.80
CA MET A 600 -8.22 47.26 -16.84
C MET A 600 -8.38 48.34 -15.76
N LYS A 601 -7.51 48.40 -14.75
CA LYS A 601 -7.63 49.37 -13.65
C LYS A 601 -7.58 50.83 -14.12
N GLU A 602 -6.80 51.12 -15.16
CA GLU A 602 -6.75 52.46 -15.76
C GLU A 602 -8.07 52.81 -16.46
N GLU A 603 -8.61 51.91 -17.28
CA GLU A 603 -9.89 52.10 -17.95
C GLU A 603 -11.05 52.19 -16.94
N TRP A 604 -11.03 51.38 -15.88
CA TRP A 604 -12.08 51.39 -14.86
C TRP A 604 -12.01 52.58 -13.91
N SER A 605 -10.85 53.24 -13.81
CA SER A 605 -10.70 54.44 -12.99
C SER A 605 -11.64 55.56 -13.41
N GLN A 606 -12.08 55.59 -14.69
CA GLN A 606 -13.05 56.57 -15.18
C GLN A 606 -14.47 56.39 -14.58
N TYR A 607 -14.75 55.24 -13.97
CA TYR A 607 -16.02 54.93 -13.31
C TYR A 607 -15.94 55.00 -11.78
N LYS A 608 -14.77 55.33 -11.22
CA LYS A 608 -14.56 55.62 -9.80
C LYS A 608 -14.56 57.12 -9.57
#